data_AF-A0A924XE01-F1
#
_entry.id   AF-A0A924XE01-F1
#
_cell.length_a   1.000
_cell.length_b   1.000
_cell.length_c   1.000
_cell.angle_alpha   90.00
_cell.angle_beta   90.00
_cell.angle_gamma   90.00
#
_symmetry.space_group_name_H-M   'P 1'
#
loop_
_entity.id
_entity.type
_entity.pdbx_description
1 polymer ?
#
loop_
_entity_poly.entity_id
_entity_poly.type
_entity_poly.pdbx_seq_one_letter_code
_entity_poly.pdbx_strand_id
1 'polypeptide(L)' 'MSTQNQQQRTKIRIRLKAYDSKILDISASEIVETARRTGAKVAGPIPLPTKINRYTVLRSPHVD' A
#
# COMPACT_ATOMS: atom_id res chain seq x y z
N MET A 1 8.75 -14.92 43.11
CA MET A 1 7.53 -14.28 42.58
C MET A 1 7.87 -13.63 41.24
N SER A 2 6.98 -13.82 40.28
CA SER A 2 7.18 -13.82 38.83
C SER A 2 6.97 -12.46 38.15
N THR A 3 7.92 -12.03 37.33
CA THR A 3 7.81 -10.95 36.31
C THR A 3 8.87 -11.25 35.24
N GLN A 4 8.68 -11.26 33.92
CA GLN A 4 7.83 -10.48 33.02
C GLN A 4 7.64 -11.29 31.72
N ASN A 5 6.42 -11.39 31.19
CA ASN A 5 6.17 -11.98 29.87
C ASN A 5 6.22 -10.86 28.80
N GLN A 6 7.31 -10.79 28.03
CA GLN A 6 7.45 -9.88 26.90
C GLN A 6 6.69 -10.44 25.69
N GLN A 7 5.43 -10.05 25.52
CA GLN A 7 4.70 -10.28 24.28
C GLN A 7 5.24 -9.38 23.17
N GLN A 8 6.12 -9.94 22.34
CA GLN A 8 6.60 -9.32 21.11
C GLN A 8 5.40 -9.05 20.19
N ARG A 9 5.02 -7.78 20.04
CA ARG A 9 4.00 -7.36 19.08
C ARG A 9 4.58 -7.36 17.68
N THR A 10 4.30 -8.41 16.91
CA THR A 10 4.62 -8.50 15.48
C THR A 10 3.83 -7.44 14.71
N LYS A 11 4.51 -6.46 14.13
CA LYS A 11 3.91 -5.38 13.33
C LYS A 11 4.23 -5.61 11.85
N ILE A 12 3.21 -5.86 11.04
CA ILE A 12 3.35 -6.01 9.58
C ILE A 12 2.95 -4.68 8.92
N ARG A 13 3.76 -4.20 7.97
CA ARG A 13 3.48 -2.99 7.18
C ARG A 13 3.30 -3.37 5.72
N ILE A 14 2.10 -3.17 5.18
CA ILE A 14 1.76 -3.48 3.80
C ILE A 14 1.77 -2.19 2.97
N ARG A 15 2.46 -2.18 1.83
CA ARG A 15 2.44 -1.07 0.86
C ARG A 15 1.95 -1.61 -0.47
N LEU A 16 0.87 -1.04 -0.97
CA LEU A 16 0.31 -1.38 -2.28
C LEU A 16 0.73 -0.29 -3.30
N LYS A 17 1.08 -0.72 -4.51
CA LYS A 17 1.34 0.15 -5.66
C LYS A 17 0.72 -0.48 -6.90
N ALA A 18 -0.08 0.29 -7.61
CA ALA A 18 -0.65 -0.12 -8.89
C ALA A 18 -0.70 1.10 -9.82
N TYR A 19 -0.81 0.83 -11.13
CA TYR A 19 -1.03 1.88 -12.13
C TYR A 19 -2.51 2.25 -12.26
N ASP A 20 -3.41 1.29 -12.03
CA ASP A 20 -4.86 1.49 -12.00
C ASP A 20 -5.35 1.62 -10.56
N SER A 21 -6.08 2.69 -10.26
CA SER A 21 -6.65 2.94 -8.94
C SER A 21 -7.78 1.97 -8.60
N LYS A 22 -8.57 1.49 -9.59
CA LYS A 22 -9.71 0.61 -9.32
C LYS A 22 -9.27 -0.72 -8.72
N ILE A 23 -8.25 -1.33 -9.31
CA ILE A 23 -7.69 -2.60 -8.85
C ILE A 23 -7.06 -2.42 -7.46
N LEU A 24 -6.39 -1.27 -7.24
CA LEU A 24 -5.79 -0.94 -5.95
C LEU A 24 -6.83 -0.89 -4.83
N ASP A 25 -7.96 -0.25 -5.07
CA ASP A 25 -9.03 -0.07 -4.08
C ASP A 25 -9.72 -1.41 -3.75
N ILE A 26 -9.98 -2.24 -4.77
CA ILE A 26 -10.55 -3.59 -4.60
C ILE A 26 -9.64 -4.44 -3.72
N SER A 27 -8.35 -4.55 -4.07
CA SER A 27 -7.38 -5.34 -3.30
C SER A 27 -7.18 -4.79 -1.89
N ALA A 28 -7.15 -3.47 -1.72
CA ALA A 28 -7.05 -2.86 -0.39
C ALA A 28 -8.26 -3.22 0.49
N SER A 29 -9.47 -3.18 -0.06
CA SER A 29 -10.70 -3.55 0.64
C SER A 29 -10.69 -5.02 1.07
N GLU A 30 -10.32 -5.92 0.17
CA GLU A 30 -10.27 -7.37 0.43
C GLU A 30 -9.25 -7.74 1.53
N ILE A 31 -8.08 -7.11 1.51
CA ILE A 31 -7.04 -7.30 2.54
C ILE A 31 -7.54 -6.78 3.89
N VAL A 32 -8.21 -5.62 3.91
CA VAL A 32 -8.75 -5.04 5.15
C VAL A 32 -9.84 -5.93 5.75
N GLU A 33 -10.73 -6.49 4.91
CA GLU A 33 -11.77 -7.42 5.36
C GLU A 33 -11.15 -8.69 5.96
N THR A 34 -10.15 -9.25 5.29
CA THR A 34 -9.43 -10.45 5.74
C THR A 34 -8.67 -10.22 7.05
N ALA A 35 -7.99 -9.07 7.17
CA ALA A 35 -7.27 -8.67 8.38
C ALA A 35 -8.22 -8.43 9.57
N ARG A 36 -9.42 -7.89 9.32
CA ARG A 36 -10.47 -7.76 10.34
C ARG A 36 -11.01 -9.13 10.77
N ARG A 37 -11.25 -10.04 9.83
CA ARG A 37 -11.74 -11.40 10.10
C ARG A 37 -10.77 -12.21 10.98
N THR A 38 -9.47 -12.01 10.79
CA THR A 38 -8.41 -12.67 11.59
C THR A 38 -8.12 -11.98 12.93
N GLY A 39 -8.80 -10.86 13.25
CA GLY A 39 -8.66 -10.17 14.54
C GLY A 39 -7.42 -9.27 14.65
N ALA A 40 -6.75 -8.95 13.54
CA ALA A 40 -5.60 -8.05 13.54
C ALA A 40 -6.04 -6.58 13.69
N LYS A 41 -5.25 -5.78 14.43
CA LYS A 41 -5.46 -4.32 14.50
C LYS A 41 -5.00 -3.66 13.20
N VAL A 42 -5.95 -3.13 12.43
CA VAL A 42 -5.70 -2.50 11.13
C VAL A 42 -5.62 -0.97 11.28
N ALA A 43 -4.52 -0.38 10.83
CA ALA A 43 -4.53 1.01 10.40
C ALA A 43 -5.13 1.01 8.98
N GLY A 44 -6.22 1.73 8.75
CA GLY A 44 -6.96 1.72 7.48
C GLY A 44 -6.10 2.09 6.27
N PRO A 45 -6.63 2.01 5.05
CA PRO A 45 -5.90 2.41 3.85
C PRO A 45 -5.52 3.89 3.95
N ILE A 46 -4.22 4.18 4.08
CA ILE A 46 -3.68 5.55 4.08
C ILE A 46 -3.20 5.83 2.65
N PRO A 47 -3.93 6.64 1.87
CA PRO A 47 -3.51 6.98 0.53
C PRO A 47 -2.24 7.83 0.59
N LEU A 48 -1.22 7.40 -0.15
CA LEU A 48 -0.01 8.18 -0.36
C LEU A 48 -0.14 8.96 -1.68
N PRO A 49 0.54 10.11 -1.83
CA PRO A 49 0.55 10.85 -3.08
C PRO A 49 0.93 9.97 -4.27
N THR A 50 0.15 10.03 -5.34
CA THR A 50 0.40 9.30 -6.59
C THR A 50 1.63 9.90 -7.29
N LYS A 51 2.60 9.05 -7.65
CA LYS A 51 3.76 9.50 -8.41
C LYS A 51 3.39 9.68 -9.87
N ILE A 52 3.60 10.88 -10.40
CA ILE A 52 3.36 11.19 -11.81
C ILE A 52 4.72 11.30 -12.50
N ASN A 53 5.03 10.34 -13.37
CA ASN A 53 6.23 10.41 -14.21
C ASN A 53 5.82 10.96 -15.59
N ARG A 54 6.22 12.20 -15.88
CA ARG A 54 6.01 12.84 -17.20
C ARG A 54 7.31 12.74 -18.00
N TYR A 55 7.23 12.14 -19.19
CA TYR A 55 8.35 12.08 -20.13
C TYR A 55 8.02 12.96 -21.33
N THR A 56 8.94 13.85 -21.68
CA THR A 56 8.85 14.64 -22.92
C THR A 56 9.73 13.97 -23.95
N VAL A 57 9.14 13.47 -25.04
CA VAL A 57 9.88 12.95 -26.18
C VAL A 57 9.87 13.98 -27.31
N LEU A 58 11.00 14.10 -28.02
CA LEU A 58 11.03 14.84 -29.28
C LEU A 58 10.16 14.08 -30.29
N ARG A 59 9.28 14.80 -31.01
CA ARG A 59 8.44 14.18 -32.05
C ARG A 59 9.24 13.74 -33.27
N SER A 60 10.41 14.32 -33.51
CA SER A 60 11.33 13.96 -34.59
C SER A 60 12.78 14.15 -34.14
N PRO A 61 13.73 13.28 -34.53
CA PRO A 61 15.17 13.49 -34.32
C PRO A 61 15.73 14.60 -35.21
N HIS A 62 15.04 14.97 -36.29
CA HIS A 62 15.40 16.08 -37.18
C HIS A 62 14.18 16.99 -37.36
N VAL A 63 14.30 18.24 -36.93
CA VAL A 63 13.33 19.30 -37.20
C VAL A 63 14.00 20.24 -38.19
N ASP A 64 13.81 19.93 -39.47
CA ASP A 64 13.72 20.82 -40.64
C ASP A 64 12.96 20.05 -41.73
#